data_AF-A0A7X4AFL8-F1
#
_entry.id   AF-A0A7X4AFL8-F1
#
_cell.length_a   1.000
_cell.length_b   1.000
_cell.length_c   1.000
_cell.angle_alpha   90.00
_cell.angle_beta   90.00
_cell.angle_gamma   90.00
#
_symmetry.space_group_name_H-M   'P 1'
#
loop_
_entity.id
_entity.type
_entity.pdbx_description
1 polymer ?
#
loop_
_entity_poly.entity_id
_entity_poly.type
_entity_poly.pdbx_seq_one_letter_code
_entity_poly.pdbx_strand_id
1 'polypeptide(L)'
;MFPGSWRTPAISPTESRGRPVTNRLHLAPRHRRMIEDLVDRFLPGVEVWAYGSRVNGQSHDASDLDLVLRAPALKPIPYRQLGDFTEALTDSNIPFLVEARDWARLPERFRREIERDYVLLTEGGPGS
;
A
#
# COMPACT_ATOMS: atom_id res chain seq x y z
N MET A 1 7.53 49.77 36.50
CA MET A 1 6.11 49.77 36.91
C MET A 1 5.38 48.79 35.99
N PHE A 2 4.76 47.74 36.56
CA PHE A 2 4.07 46.60 35.93
C PHE A 2 2.72 46.99 35.24
N PRO A 3 1.89 46.09 34.63
CA PRO A 3 1.97 44.62 34.51
C PRO A 3 1.57 44.03 33.13
N GLY A 4 1.71 42.71 32.95
CA GLY A 4 1.00 41.99 31.90
C GLY A 4 1.53 40.59 31.61
N SER A 5 1.01 39.59 32.31
CA SER A 5 1.30 38.16 32.12
C SER A 5 0.47 37.58 30.95
N TRP A 6 0.76 36.30 30.62
CA TRP A 6 -0.05 35.29 29.92
C TRP A 6 0.19 34.98 28.43
N ARG A 7 0.42 33.66 28.24
CA ARG A 7 0.15 32.77 27.08
C ARG A 7 1.25 32.56 26.03
N THR A 8 1.98 31.46 26.23
CA THR A 8 2.45 30.56 25.16
C THR A 8 1.29 30.11 24.26
N PRO A 9 1.58 29.89 22.98
CA PRO A 9 1.09 28.72 22.29
C PRO A 9 2.26 27.81 21.93
N ALA A 10 2.18 26.58 22.42
CA ALA A 10 2.93 25.46 21.91
C ALA A 10 2.59 25.28 20.42
N ILE A 11 3.57 25.51 19.55
CA ILE A 11 3.57 24.90 18.23
C ILE A 11 4.14 23.50 18.43
N SER A 12 3.26 22.57 18.78
CA SER A 12 3.50 21.16 18.59
C SER A 12 3.74 20.92 17.10
N PRO A 13 4.80 20.22 16.68
CA PRO A 13 4.85 19.72 15.32
C PRO A 13 3.75 18.67 15.18
N THR A 14 2.65 19.06 14.55
CA THR A 14 1.57 18.17 14.14
C THR A 14 2.14 17.06 13.28
N GLU A 15 2.08 15.85 13.81
CA GLU A 15 1.99 14.58 13.08
C GLU A 15 2.73 14.51 11.74
N SER A 16 4.04 14.32 11.80
CA SER A 16 4.66 13.41 10.84
C SER A 16 4.11 12.01 11.12
N ARG A 17 2.93 11.68 10.57
CA ARG A 17 2.58 10.29 10.29
C ARG A 17 3.71 9.78 9.40
N GLY A 18 4.66 9.09 10.01
CA GLY A 18 5.80 8.53 9.32
C GLY A 18 5.27 7.63 8.22
N ARG A 19 5.27 8.13 6.98
CA ARG A 19 5.14 7.28 5.80
C ARG A 19 6.28 6.26 5.94
N PRO A 20 6.02 4.95 6.03
CA PRO A 20 7.10 3.98 6.09
C PRO A 20 7.99 4.21 4.88
N VAL A 21 9.26 4.50 5.17
CA VAL A 21 10.30 4.72 4.18
C VAL A 21 10.27 3.58 3.15
N THR A 22 10.10 3.95 1.88
CA THR A 22 9.99 3.05 0.71
C THR A 22 11.22 2.17 0.46
N ASN A 23 12.22 2.18 1.35
CA ASN A 23 13.50 1.47 1.22
C ASN A 23 13.49 0.06 1.82
N ARG A 24 12.36 -0.41 2.38
CA ARG A 24 12.23 -1.79 2.91
C ARG A 24 11.79 -2.81 1.87
N LEU A 25 11.20 -2.36 0.77
CA LEU A 25 10.66 -3.29 -0.23
C LEU A 25 11.76 -3.75 -1.18
N HIS A 26 12.08 -5.04 -1.13
CA HIS A 26 13.04 -5.68 -2.03
C HIS A 26 12.38 -5.94 -3.40
N LEU A 27 12.15 -4.86 -4.16
CA LEU A 27 11.51 -4.90 -5.47
C LEU A 27 12.26 -3.97 -6.43
N ALA A 28 12.64 -4.49 -7.61
CA ALA A 28 13.29 -3.67 -8.62
C ALA A 28 12.36 -2.50 -9.03
N PRO A 29 12.89 -1.26 -9.18
CA PRO A 29 12.07 -0.09 -9.51
C PRO A 29 11.21 -0.26 -10.75
N ARG A 30 11.71 -0.99 -11.76
CA ARG A 30 10.97 -1.31 -12.99
C ARG A 30 9.70 -2.14 -12.73
N HIS A 31 9.77 -3.13 -11.83
CA HIS A 31 8.62 -3.99 -11.51
C HIS A 31 7.62 -3.24 -10.64
N ARG A 32 8.12 -2.42 -9.71
CA ARG A 32 7.28 -1.48 -8.94
C ARG A 32 6.47 -0.59 -9.89
N ARG A 33 7.14 0.00 -10.88
CA ARG A 33 6.48 0.88 -11.86
C ARG A 33 5.41 0.16 -12.69
N MET A 34 5.70 -1.05 -13.15
CA MET A 34 4.71 -1.87 -13.85
C MET A 34 3.46 -2.14 -13.00
N ILE A 35 3.63 -2.44 -11.71
CA ILE A 35 2.50 -2.66 -10.79
C ILE A 35 1.71 -1.36 -10.60
N GLU A 36 2.38 -0.23 -10.37
CA GLU A 36 1.72 1.09 -10.24
C GLU A 36 0.89 1.42 -11.49
N ASP A 37 1.46 1.25 -12.68
CA ASP A 37 0.78 1.54 -13.96
C ASP A 37 -0.43 0.61 -14.19
N LEU A 38 -0.34 -0.67 -13.77
CA LEU A 38 -1.46 -1.61 -13.83
C LEU A 38 -2.56 -1.24 -12.83
N VAL A 39 -2.20 -0.83 -11.61
CA VAL A 39 -3.17 -0.37 -10.60
C VAL A 39 -3.94 0.83 -11.13
N ASP A 40 -3.26 1.84 -11.68
CA ASP A 40 -3.92 3.03 -12.22
C ASP A 40 -4.86 2.71 -13.38
N ARG A 41 -4.51 1.71 -14.21
CA ARG A 41 -5.31 1.29 -15.37
C ARG A 41 -6.56 0.50 -14.99
N PHE A 42 -6.45 -0.45 -14.08
CA PHE A 42 -7.53 -1.41 -13.76
C PHE A 42 -8.30 -1.06 -12.49
N LEU A 43 -7.65 -0.38 -11.54
CA LEU A 43 -8.13 -0.11 -10.20
C LEU A 43 -7.85 1.35 -9.79
N PRO A 44 -8.34 2.34 -10.55
CA PRO A 44 -8.05 3.75 -10.28
C PRO A 44 -8.54 4.16 -8.88
N GLY A 45 -7.68 4.85 -8.13
CA GLY A 45 -7.98 5.33 -6.78
C GLY A 45 -7.90 4.26 -5.68
N VAL A 46 -7.47 3.03 -6.00
CA VAL A 46 -7.20 1.99 -5.01
C VAL A 46 -5.83 2.21 -4.38
N GLU A 47 -5.79 2.20 -3.05
CA GLU A 47 -4.53 2.23 -2.31
C GLU A 47 -3.92 0.82 -2.25
N VAL A 48 -2.62 0.70 -2.50
CA VAL A 48 -1.94 -0.60 -2.59
C VAL A 48 -0.82 -0.70 -1.59
N TRP A 49 -0.88 -1.74 -0.77
CA TRP A 49 0.13 -2.06 0.23
C TRP A 49 0.85 -3.35 -0.14
N ALA A 50 2.17 -3.34 -0.15
CA ALA A 50 2.98 -4.54 -0.17
C ALA A 50 3.23 -5.03 1.26
N TYR A 51 3.18 -6.34 1.49
CA TYR A 51 3.51 -6.96 2.76
C TYR A 51 4.29 -8.27 2.54
N GLY A 52 4.66 -8.95 3.62
CA GLY A 52 5.26 -10.29 3.55
C GLY A 52 6.78 -10.30 3.37
N SER A 53 7.30 -11.38 2.79
CA SER A 53 8.73 -11.72 2.80
C SER A 53 9.63 -10.64 2.19
N ARG A 54 9.13 -9.91 1.18
CA ARG A 54 9.81 -8.82 0.48
C ARG A 54 9.86 -7.50 1.24
N VAL A 55 9.02 -7.33 2.25
CA VAL A 55 9.05 -6.18 3.17
C VAL A 55 9.92 -6.49 4.39
N ASN A 56 9.90 -7.74 4.85
CA ASN A 56 10.52 -8.15 6.11
C ASN A 56 11.96 -8.68 5.94
N GLY A 57 12.53 -8.60 4.73
CA GLY A 57 13.92 -8.97 4.43
C GLY A 57 14.20 -10.48 4.44
N GLN A 58 13.18 -11.32 4.44
CA GLN A 58 13.27 -12.79 4.37
C GLN A 58 13.08 -13.33 2.94
N SER A 59 13.18 -12.47 1.93
CA SER A 59 12.87 -12.82 0.55
C SER A 59 14.01 -13.61 -0.09
N HIS A 60 13.66 -14.74 -0.69
CA HIS A 60 14.46 -15.39 -1.73
C HIS A 60 14.08 -14.78 -3.10
N ASP A 61 14.93 -14.91 -4.12
CA ASP A 61 14.69 -14.34 -5.46
C ASP A 61 13.39 -14.83 -6.13
N ALA A 62 12.88 -15.99 -5.70
CA ALA A 62 11.63 -16.59 -6.17
C ALA A 62 10.42 -16.35 -5.25
N SER A 63 10.55 -15.55 -4.20
CA SER A 63 9.43 -15.30 -3.29
C SER A 63 8.33 -14.49 -3.97
N ASP A 64 7.08 -14.83 -3.69
CA ASP A 64 5.92 -14.10 -4.20
C ASP A 64 5.88 -12.67 -3.64
N LEU A 65 5.20 -11.76 -4.35
CA LEU A 65 4.90 -10.41 -3.88
C LEU A 65 3.45 -10.36 -3.41
N ASP A 66 3.26 -10.24 -2.10
CA ASP A 66 1.95 -10.08 -1.51
C ASP A 66 1.50 -8.61 -1.51
N LEU A 67 0.35 -8.36 -2.14
CA LEU A 67 -0.30 -7.06 -2.23
C LEU A 67 -1.69 -7.08 -1.60
N VAL A 68 -2.00 -6.04 -0.84
CA VAL A 68 -3.36 -5.69 -0.44
C VAL A 68 -3.84 -4.52 -1.26
N LEU A 69 -5.06 -4.65 -1.78
CA LEU A 69 -5.81 -3.62 -2.46
C LEU A 69 -6.87 -3.04 -1.53
N ARG A 70 -6.78 -1.75 -1.23
CA ARG A 70 -7.71 -1.02 -0.36
C ARG A 70 -8.51 -0.04 -1.21
N ALA A 71 -9.72 -0.46 -1.60
CA ALA A 71 -10.60 0.42 -2.35
C ALA A 71 -11.11 1.58 -1.49
N PRO A 72 -11.52 2.69 -2.12
CA PRO A 72 -12.14 3.81 -1.41
C PRO A 72 -13.29 3.35 -0.50
N ALA A 73 -13.38 3.97 0.67
CA ALA A 73 -14.36 3.64 1.72
C ALA A 73 -14.33 2.16 2.18
N LEU A 74 -13.23 1.43 1.95
CA LEU A 74 -13.04 0.02 2.31
C LEU A 74 -14.14 -0.90 1.74
N LYS A 75 -14.68 -0.55 0.57
CA LYS A 75 -15.66 -1.37 -0.13
C LYS A 75 -14.97 -2.53 -0.86
N PRO A 76 -15.64 -3.69 -1.00
CA PRO A 76 -15.08 -4.79 -1.79
C PRO A 76 -14.89 -4.39 -3.25
N ILE A 77 -13.74 -4.72 -3.81
CA ILE A 77 -13.46 -4.53 -5.24
C ILE A 77 -14.34 -5.51 -6.03
N PRO A 78 -15.05 -5.07 -7.09
CA PRO A 78 -15.80 -5.99 -7.94
C PRO A 78 -14.94 -7.16 -8.43
N TYR A 79 -15.43 -8.41 -8.34
CA TYR A 79 -14.65 -9.60 -8.70
C TYR A 79 -14.11 -9.54 -10.14
N ARG A 80 -14.88 -8.93 -11.06
CA ARG A 80 -14.44 -8.70 -12.45
C ARG A 80 -13.17 -7.84 -12.49
N GLN A 81 -13.17 -6.67 -11.85
CA GLN A 81 -12.01 -5.78 -11.83
C GLN A 81 -10.79 -6.41 -11.15
N LEU A 82 -11.01 -7.16 -10.05
CA LEU A 82 -9.94 -7.91 -9.39
C LEU A 82 -9.36 -9.00 -10.30
N GLY A 83 -10.23 -9.70 -11.05
CA GLY A 83 -9.84 -10.71 -12.03
C GLY A 83 -9.03 -10.10 -13.17
N ASP A 84 -9.54 -9.05 -13.80
CA ASP A 84 -8.87 -8.34 -14.91
C ASP A 84 -7.48 -7.83 -14.48
N PHE A 85 -7.36 -7.30 -13.25
CA PHE A 85 -6.06 -6.88 -12.69
C PHE A 85 -5.10 -8.04 -12.45
N THR A 86 -5.60 -9.17 -11.93
CA THR A 86 -4.77 -10.36 -11.66
C THR A 86 -4.30 -11.02 -12.96
N GLU A 87 -5.15 -11.05 -13.98
CA GLU A 87 -4.79 -11.50 -15.32
C GLU A 87 -3.72 -10.60 -15.92
N ALA A 88 -3.87 -9.28 -15.83
CA ALA A 88 -2.87 -8.32 -16.32
C ALA A 88 -1.52 -8.41 -15.59
N LEU A 89 -1.52 -8.74 -14.29
CA LEU A 89 -0.28 -9.05 -13.55
C LEU A 89 0.37 -10.34 -14.06
N THR A 90 -0.43 -11.36 -14.38
CA THR A 90 0.07 -12.65 -14.89
C THR A 90 0.64 -12.52 -16.30
N ASP A 91 0.02 -11.71 -17.15
CA ASP A 91 0.48 -11.42 -18.51
C ASP A 91 1.67 -10.43 -18.54
N SER A 92 2.01 -9.82 -17.41
CA SER A 92 3.11 -8.88 -17.32
C SER A 92 4.47 -9.59 -17.28
N ASN A 93 5.54 -8.88 -17.67
CA ASN A 93 6.90 -9.41 -17.67
C ASN A 93 7.56 -9.40 -16.28
N ILE A 94 6.77 -9.60 -15.22
CA ILE A 94 7.25 -9.67 -13.83
C ILE A 94 7.69 -11.12 -13.55
N PRO A 95 8.95 -11.36 -13.17
CA PRO A 95 9.52 -12.72 -13.12
C PRO A 95 9.11 -13.55 -11.89
N PHE A 96 8.07 -13.14 -11.16
CA PHE A 96 7.60 -13.77 -9.93
C PHE A 96 6.08 -13.56 -9.79
N LEU A 97 5.43 -14.40 -8.99
CA LEU A 97 4.01 -14.29 -8.73
C LEU A 97 3.70 -13.03 -7.91
N VAL A 98 2.61 -12.35 -8.27
CA VAL A 98 2.07 -11.21 -7.52
C VAL A 98 0.69 -11.62 -7.01
N GLU A 99 0.57 -11.81 -5.70
CA GLU A 99 -0.72 -12.12 -5.06
C GLU A 99 -1.43 -10.84 -4.65
N ALA A 100 -2.53 -10.51 -5.32
CA ALA A 100 -3.34 -9.34 -4.98
C ALA A 100 -4.63 -9.74 -4.24
N ARG A 101 -4.81 -9.22 -3.02
CA ARG A 101 -5.98 -9.51 -2.18
C ARG A 101 -6.75 -8.25 -1.83
N ASP A 102 -8.07 -8.34 -1.89
CA ASP A 102 -8.95 -7.24 -1.47
C ASP A 102 -9.02 -7.15 0.06
N TRP A 103 -8.64 -5.98 0.58
CA TRP A 103 -8.67 -5.66 2.01
C TRP A 103 -10.04 -5.89 2.66
N ALA A 104 -11.12 -5.51 1.98
CA ALA A 104 -12.47 -5.60 2.52
C ALA A 104 -12.89 -7.06 2.77
N ARG A 105 -12.30 -7.99 2.03
CA ARG A 105 -12.57 -9.44 2.11
C ARG A 105 -11.64 -10.17 3.08
N LEU A 106 -10.53 -9.57 3.50
CA LEU A 106 -9.61 -10.20 4.44
C LEU A 106 -10.22 -10.28 5.85
N PRO A 107 -10.00 -11.35 6.62
CA PRO A 107 -10.38 -11.40 8.04
C PRO A 107 -9.64 -10.34 8.85
N GLU A 108 -10.26 -9.80 9.91
CA GLU A 108 -9.67 -8.73 10.74
C GLU A 108 -8.29 -9.08 11.31
N ARG A 109 -8.06 -10.34 11.69
CA ARG A 109 -6.75 -10.79 12.18
C ARG A 109 -5.62 -10.53 11.17
N PHE A 110 -5.89 -10.82 9.89
CA PHE A 110 -4.92 -10.61 8.81
C PHE A 110 -4.70 -9.12 8.58
N ARG A 111 -5.77 -8.32 8.59
CA ARG A 111 -5.67 -6.86 8.47
C ARG A 111 -4.73 -6.28 9.53
N ARG A 112 -4.88 -6.70 10.80
CA ARG A 112 -4.02 -6.27 11.91
C ARG A 112 -2.56 -6.69 11.73
N GLU A 113 -2.31 -7.88 11.21
CA GLU A 113 -0.94 -8.34 10.92
C GLU A 113 -0.28 -7.50 9.83
N ILE A 114 -1.02 -7.21 8.76
CA ILE A 114 -0.53 -6.42 7.63
C ILE A 114 -0.31 -4.95 8.04
N GLU A 115 -1.22 -4.37 8.83
CA GLU A 115 -1.06 -3.01 9.37
C GLU A 115 0.21 -2.82 10.20
N ARG A 116 0.75 -3.89 10.79
CA ARG A 116 1.99 -3.82 11.58
C ARG A 116 3.24 -3.71 10.71
N ASP A 117 3.22 -4.24 9.49
CA ASP A 117 4.40 -4.29 8.63
C ASP A 117 4.02 -4.31 7.15
N TYR A 118 3.85 -3.12 6.58
CA TYR A 118 3.57 -2.92 5.15
C TYR A 118 4.39 -1.78 4.56
N VAL A 119 4.52 -1.81 3.24
CA VAL A 119 5.08 -0.71 2.44
C VAL A 119 4.00 -0.22 1.48
N LEU A 120 3.75 1.09 1.51
CA LEU A 120 2.84 1.74 0.58
C LEU A 120 3.47 1.78 -0.83
N LEU A 121 2.79 1.17 -1.80
CA LEU A 121 3.18 1.20 -3.22
C LEU A 121 2.49 2.33 -3.96
N THR A 122 1.17 2.35 -3.91
CA THR A 122 0.31 3.33 -4.59
C THR A 122 -0.59 3.99 -3.55
N GLU A 123 -0.61 5.32 -3.53
CA GLU A 123 -1.55 6.07 -2.70
C GLU A 123 -2.95 6.03 -3.32
N GLY A 124 -3.99 5.81 -2.51
CA GLY A 124 -5.35 5.95 -2.99
C GLY A 124 -5.64 7.40 -3.34
N GLY A 125 -5.81 7.71 -4.62
CA GLY A 125 -6.25 9.03 -5.07
C GLY A 125 -7.72 9.29 -4.69
N PRO A 126 -8.14 10.55 -4.48
CA PRO A 126 -9.56 10.88 -4.55
C PRO A 126 -10.00 10.50 -5.95
N GLY A 127 -10.83 9.46 -6.08
CA GLY A 127 -11.32 8.98 -7.37
C GLY A 127 -11.79 10.17 -8.20
N SER A 128 -11.10 10.43 -9.31
CA SER A 128 -11.47 11.50 -10.25
C SER A 128 -12.72 11.13 -11.00
#